data_AF-A0A0D0IRS9-F1
#
_entry.id   AF-A0A0D0IRS9-F1
#
_cell.length_a   1.000
_cell.length_b   1.000
_cell.length_c   1.000
_cell.angle_alpha   90.00
_cell.angle_beta   90.00
_cell.angle_gamma   90.00
#
_symmetry.space_group_name_H-M   'P 1'
#
loop_
_entity.id
_entity.type
_entity.pdbx_description
1 polymer ?
#
loop_
_entity_poly.entity_id
_entity_poly.type
_entity_poly.pdbx_seq_one_letter_code
_entity_poly.pdbx_strand_id
1 'polypeptide(L)'
;MSKSTAASVESALPTALAGFKDRAAAVKEAHRVARKAIQDDKMTSDLAKRGKLDGLNVGTRAKLDAIKAEQESYVSGLRSKIEKELRGNQPSDASSVLLRRDAADRARKLTDKNEALEVLQDAIANGDAEMAHAIGTRARNFTWLDVSDVYQAAHPDTADSAAALSYVEANTSGVAYNLSNQMTYAAPNV
;
A
#
# COMPACT_ATOMS: atom_id res chain seq x y z
N MET A 1 20.82 -5.62 -4.05
CA MET A 1 19.80 -4.79 -3.35
C MET A 1 19.58 -5.40 -1.97
N SER A 2 19.57 -4.59 -0.91
CA SER A 2 19.27 -5.10 0.44
C SER A 2 17.81 -5.56 0.49
N LYS A 3 17.53 -6.74 1.07
CA LYS A 3 16.16 -7.18 1.39
C LYS A 3 15.49 -6.13 2.28
N SER A 4 14.19 -5.91 2.12
CA SER A 4 13.41 -5.06 3.01
C SER A 4 13.21 -5.82 4.32
N THR A 5 13.87 -5.35 5.37
CA THR A 5 13.66 -5.85 6.74
C THR A 5 12.53 -5.07 7.40
N ALA A 6 11.89 -5.64 8.42
CA ALA A 6 10.89 -4.94 9.22
C ALA A 6 11.40 -3.58 9.70
N ALA A 7 12.59 -3.53 10.31
CA ALA A 7 13.21 -2.30 10.79
C ALA A 7 13.43 -1.23 9.70
N SER A 8 13.82 -1.64 8.48
CA SER A 8 13.99 -0.70 7.37
C SER A 8 12.66 -0.10 6.90
N VAL A 9 11.59 -0.89 6.93
CA VAL A 9 10.25 -0.45 6.52
C VAL A 9 9.59 0.39 7.61
N GLU A 10 9.76 0.01 8.87
CA GLU A 10 9.29 0.73 10.06
C GLU A 10 9.86 2.15 10.15
N SER A 11 11.08 2.37 9.66
CA SER A 11 11.68 3.71 9.61
C SER A 11 11.30 4.48 8.33
N ALA A 12 11.30 3.81 7.17
CA ALA A 12 11.06 4.46 5.89
C ALA A 12 9.60 4.84 5.64
N LEU A 13 8.63 3.97 5.98
CA LEU A 13 7.21 4.20 5.69
C LEU A 13 6.66 5.43 6.43
N PRO A 14 6.81 5.58 7.76
CA PRO A 14 6.28 6.75 8.45
C PRO A 14 6.90 8.05 7.95
N THR A 15 8.21 8.04 7.67
CA THR A 15 8.95 9.18 7.12
C THR A 15 8.40 9.60 5.77
N ALA A 16 8.17 8.65 4.86
CA ALA A 16 7.59 8.92 3.55
C ALA A 16 6.15 9.48 3.66
N LEU A 17 5.31 8.86 4.51
CA LEU A 17 3.93 9.31 4.73
C LEU A 17 3.89 10.73 5.34
N ALA A 18 4.79 11.05 6.27
CA ALA A 18 4.93 12.41 6.81
C ALA A 18 5.30 13.40 5.70
N GLY A 19 6.26 13.07 4.84
CA GLY A 19 6.65 13.92 3.72
C GLY A 19 5.50 14.23 2.75
N PHE A 20 4.61 13.27 2.47
CA PHE A 20 3.41 13.54 1.66
C PHE A 20 2.41 14.46 2.38
N LYS A 21 2.22 14.28 3.70
CA LYS A 21 1.38 15.17 4.52
C LYS A 21 1.91 16.60 4.55
N ASP A 22 3.23 16.78 4.68
CA ASP A 22 3.87 18.10 4.69
C ASP A 22 3.70 18.80 3.34
N ARG A 23 3.85 18.07 2.23
CA ARG A 23 3.59 18.61 0.88
C ARG A 23 2.12 19.04 0.71
N ALA A 24 1.18 18.23 1.20
CA ALA A 24 -0.24 18.59 1.16
C ALA A 24 -0.55 19.82 2.02
N ALA A 25 0.05 19.92 3.21
CA ALA A 25 -0.08 21.08 4.10
C ALA A 25 0.48 22.36 3.45
N ALA A 26 1.64 22.28 2.78
CA ALA A 26 2.22 23.39 2.04
C ALA A 26 1.31 23.87 0.89
N VAL A 27 0.66 22.95 0.17
CA VAL A 27 -0.33 23.30 -0.88
C VAL A 27 -1.54 24.02 -0.28
N LYS A 28 -2.04 23.56 0.87
CA LYS A 28 -3.18 24.20 1.57
C LYS A 28 -2.82 25.59 2.09
N GLU A 29 -1.62 25.77 2.62
CA GLU A 29 -1.16 27.07 3.09
C GLU A 29 -0.97 28.05 1.93
N ALA A 30 -0.37 27.61 0.82
CA ALA A 30 -0.27 28.41 -0.40
C ALA A 30 -1.66 28.82 -0.93
N HIS A 31 -2.64 27.92 -0.88
CA HIS A 31 -4.02 28.23 -1.22
C HIS A 31 -4.60 29.34 -0.33
N ARG A 32 -4.44 29.22 1.00
CA ARG A 32 -4.93 30.20 1.98
C ARG A 32 -4.37 31.60 1.71
N VAL A 33 -3.07 31.69 1.46
CA VAL A 33 -2.37 32.95 1.14
C VAL A 33 -2.89 33.54 -0.17
N ALA A 34 -2.97 32.73 -1.24
CA ALA A 34 -3.46 33.18 -2.54
C ALA A 34 -4.92 33.64 -2.50
N ARG A 35 -5.78 32.90 -1.78
CA ARG A 35 -7.19 33.27 -1.57
C ARG A 35 -7.32 34.63 -0.90
N LYS A 36 -6.58 34.87 0.18
CA LYS A 36 -6.58 36.16 0.88
C LYS A 36 -6.15 37.30 -0.05
N ALA A 37 -5.10 37.09 -0.85
CA ALA A 37 -4.65 38.08 -1.83
C ALA A 37 -5.73 38.41 -2.88
N ILE A 38 -6.48 37.42 -3.37
CA ILE A 38 -7.59 37.63 -4.31
C ILE A 38 -8.73 38.43 -3.65
N GLN A 39 -9.05 38.13 -2.39
CA GLN A 39 -10.12 38.81 -1.65
C GLN A 39 -9.76 40.28 -1.35
N ASP A 40 -8.52 40.53 -0.93
CA ASP A 40 -8.02 41.85 -0.54
C ASP A 40 -7.74 42.78 -1.76
N ASP A 41 -7.73 42.25 -2.99
CA ASP A 41 -7.53 43.04 -4.21
C ASP A 41 -8.70 43.99 -4.48
N LYS A 42 -8.48 45.29 -4.30
CA LYS A 42 -9.50 46.35 -4.49
C LYS A 42 -9.74 46.71 -5.96
N MET A 43 -8.86 46.29 -6.87
CA MET A 43 -8.93 46.64 -8.30
C MET A 43 -9.64 45.58 -9.14
N THR A 44 -9.99 44.44 -8.54
CA THR A 44 -10.71 43.35 -9.21
C THR A 44 -12.19 43.36 -8.81
N SER A 45 -13.09 43.27 -9.80
CA SER A 45 -14.54 43.16 -9.56
C SER A 45 -14.93 41.85 -8.88
N ASP A 46 -16.08 41.81 -8.22
CA ASP A 46 -16.56 40.61 -7.52
C ASP A 46 -16.71 39.39 -8.45
N LEU A 47 -17.13 39.62 -9.70
CA LEU A 47 -17.23 38.56 -10.70
C LEU A 47 -15.84 38.01 -11.06
N ALA A 48 -14.86 38.88 -11.27
CA ALA A 48 -13.51 38.46 -11.57
C ALA A 48 -12.83 37.79 -10.36
N LYS A 49 -13.13 38.20 -9.12
CA LYS A 49 -12.69 37.50 -7.91
C LYS A 49 -13.23 36.08 -7.83
N ARG A 50 -14.52 35.88 -8.12
CA ARG A 50 -15.11 34.52 -8.17
C ARG A 50 -14.38 33.63 -9.16
N GLY A 51 -14.18 34.09 -10.39
CA GLY A 51 -13.44 33.31 -11.40
C GLY A 51 -12.00 32.98 -10.98
N LYS A 52 -11.29 33.92 -10.33
CA LYS A 52 -9.96 33.67 -9.77
C LYS A 52 -9.98 32.63 -8.65
N LEU A 53 -10.97 32.69 -7.75
CA LEU A 53 -11.14 31.72 -6.66
C LEU A 53 -11.49 30.32 -7.18
N ASP A 54 -12.35 30.23 -8.19
CA ASP A 54 -12.69 28.94 -8.83
C ASP A 54 -11.46 28.31 -9.48
N GLY A 55 -10.69 29.09 -10.24
CA GLY A 55 -9.41 28.63 -10.81
C GLY A 55 -8.41 28.19 -9.73
N LEU A 56 -8.32 28.94 -8.63
CA LEU A 56 -7.47 28.58 -7.49
C LEU A 56 -7.92 27.26 -6.84
N ASN A 57 -9.22 27.06 -6.65
CA ASN A 57 -9.80 25.84 -6.10
C ASN A 57 -9.48 24.62 -6.99
N VAL A 58 -9.71 24.73 -8.30
CA VAL A 58 -9.41 23.68 -9.28
C VAL A 58 -7.92 23.34 -9.27
N GLY A 59 -7.05 24.35 -9.35
CA GLY A 59 -5.60 24.13 -9.32
C GLY A 59 -5.10 23.51 -8.02
N THR A 60 -5.70 23.89 -6.89
CA THR A 60 -5.35 23.32 -5.57
C THR A 60 -5.79 21.87 -5.46
N ARG A 61 -7.02 21.56 -5.90
CA ARG A 61 -7.56 20.20 -5.98
C ARG A 61 -6.64 19.29 -6.79
N ALA A 62 -6.26 19.71 -7.99
CA ALA A 62 -5.39 18.94 -8.88
C ALA A 62 -4.03 18.63 -8.24
N LYS A 63 -3.43 19.59 -7.51
CA LYS A 63 -2.17 19.37 -6.79
C LYS A 63 -2.32 18.37 -5.64
N LEU A 64 -3.40 18.46 -4.86
CA LEU A 64 -3.66 17.52 -3.76
C LEU A 64 -3.93 16.12 -4.29
N ASP A 65 -4.70 15.98 -5.37
CA ASP A 65 -4.98 14.70 -6.02
C ASP A 65 -3.69 14.06 -6.58
N ALA A 66 -2.79 14.87 -7.16
CA ALA A 66 -1.48 14.38 -7.63
C ALA A 66 -0.61 13.85 -6.47
N ILE A 67 -0.51 14.58 -5.36
CA ILE A 67 0.25 14.13 -4.17
C ILE A 67 -0.36 12.83 -3.62
N LYS A 68 -1.69 12.74 -3.58
CA LYS A 68 -2.39 11.53 -3.15
C LYS A 68 -2.05 10.33 -4.04
N ALA A 69 -2.09 10.51 -5.36
CA ALA A 69 -1.74 9.45 -6.31
C ALA A 69 -0.27 8.99 -6.16
N GLU A 70 0.65 9.93 -5.91
CA GLU A 70 2.05 9.59 -5.61
C GLU A 70 2.19 8.78 -4.32
N GLN A 71 1.45 9.12 -3.26
CA GLN A 71 1.44 8.34 -2.01
C GLN A 71 0.90 6.92 -2.24
N GLU A 72 -0.20 6.78 -2.98
CA GLU A 72 -0.80 5.48 -3.30
C GLU A 72 0.16 4.62 -4.15
N SER A 73 0.85 5.24 -5.11
CA SER A 73 1.88 4.58 -5.93
C SER A 73 3.08 4.14 -5.08
N TYR A 74 3.53 4.97 -4.14
CA TYR A 74 4.61 4.62 -3.22
C TYR A 74 4.23 3.41 -2.34
N VAL A 75 3.05 3.44 -1.71
CA VAL A 75 2.58 2.36 -0.83
C VAL A 75 2.40 1.06 -1.60
N SER A 76 1.76 1.10 -2.77
CA SER A 76 1.55 -0.09 -3.62
C SER A 76 2.88 -0.64 -4.17
N GLY A 77 3.83 0.23 -4.53
CA GLY A 77 5.17 -0.15 -4.95
C GLY A 77 5.97 -0.81 -3.83
N LEU A 78 5.91 -0.25 -2.62
CA LEU A 78 6.55 -0.83 -1.43
C LEU A 78 5.94 -2.19 -1.08
N ARG A 79 4.61 -2.31 -1.05
CA ARG A 79 3.91 -3.59 -0.87
C ARG A 79 4.36 -4.62 -1.91
N SER A 80 4.31 -4.25 -3.20
CA SER A 80 4.70 -5.12 -4.31
C SER A 80 6.16 -5.58 -4.21
N LYS A 81 7.06 -4.71 -3.74
CA LYS A 81 8.47 -5.06 -3.51
C LYS A 81 8.59 -6.09 -2.39
N ILE A 82 7.97 -5.85 -1.24
CA ILE A 82 8.05 -6.76 -0.08
C ILE A 82 7.39 -8.09 -0.41
N GLU A 83 6.27 -8.11 -1.14
CA GLU A 83 5.62 -9.35 -1.60
C GLU A 83 6.50 -10.17 -2.55
N LYS A 84 7.33 -9.51 -3.38
CA LYS A 84 8.32 -10.21 -4.21
C LYS A 84 9.43 -10.81 -3.36
N GLU A 85 9.88 -10.09 -2.34
CA GLU A 85 10.91 -10.57 -1.41
C GLU A 85 10.41 -11.73 -0.54
N LEU A 86 9.16 -11.64 -0.06
CA LEU A 86 8.45 -12.71 0.64
C LEU A 86 8.36 -13.97 -0.22
N ARG A 87 8.11 -13.80 -1.52
CA ARG A 87 8.10 -14.91 -2.47
C ARG A 87 9.48 -15.50 -2.77
N GLY A 88 10.56 -14.82 -2.39
CA GLY A 88 11.92 -15.29 -2.62
C GLY A 88 12.32 -15.32 -4.10
N ASN A 89 13.37 -16.10 -4.42
CA ASN A 89 13.82 -16.26 -5.80
C ASN A 89 12.86 -17.18 -6.55
N GLN A 90 12.17 -16.60 -7.53
CA GLN A 90 11.15 -17.29 -8.32
C GLN A 90 11.67 -17.46 -9.74
N PRO A 91 11.83 -18.71 -10.25
CA PRO A 91 12.29 -18.91 -11.61
C PRO A 91 11.36 -18.23 -12.63
N SER A 92 11.96 -17.60 -13.63
CA SER A 92 11.24 -16.79 -14.63
C SER A 92 10.94 -17.54 -15.93
N ASP A 93 11.29 -18.82 -16.02
CA ASP A 93 10.97 -19.64 -17.18
C ASP A 93 9.45 -19.84 -17.30
N ALA A 94 8.99 -20.10 -18.52
CA ALA A 94 7.55 -20.21 -18.80
C ALA A 94 6.87 -21.34 -18.02
N SER A 95 7.58 -22.43 -17.74
CA SER A 95 7.05 -23.56 -16.96
C SER A 95 6.77 -23.14 -15.52
N SER A 96 7.73 -22.49 -14.86
CA SER A 96 7.58 -22.00 -13.50
C SER A 96 6.47 -20.95 -13.37
N VAL A 97 6.30 -20.09 -14.38
CA VAL A 97 5.16 -19.14 -14.42
C VAL A 97 3.81 -19.87 -14.47
N LEU A 98 3.70 -20.92 -15.27
CA LEU A 98 2.46 -21.71 -15.38
C LEU A 98 2.16 -22.47 -14.08
N LEU A 99 3.18 -23.09 -13.45
CA LEU A 99 3.04 -23.77 -12.17
C LEU A 99 2.56 -22.82 -11.08
N ARG A 100 3.13 -21.62 -10.99
CA ARG A 100 2.65 -20.58 -10.06
C ARG A 100 1.20 -20.19 -10.29
N ARG A 101 0.80 -20.05 -11.55
CA ARG A 101 -0.59 -19.70 -11.87
C ARG A 101 -1.53 -20.81 -11.43
N ASP A 102 -1.18 -22.06 -11.74
CA ASP A 102 -1.97 -23.23 -11.33
C ASP A 102 -2.07 -23.32 -9.80
N ALA A 103 -0.94 -23.21 -9.09
CA ALA A 103 -0.89 -23.17 -7.64
C ALA A 103 -1.77 -22.05 -7.06
N ALA A 104 -1.71 -20.84 -7.61
CA ALA A 104 -2.57 -19.73 -7.19
C ALA A 104 -4.06 -20.00 -7.46
N ASP A 105 -4.40 -20.57 -8.62
CA ASP A 105 -5.77 -20.91 -8.97
C ASP A 105 -6.32 -22.02 -8.07
N ARG A 106 -5.50 -23.00 -7.70
CA ARG A 106 -5.84 -24.08 -6.76
C ARG A 106 -5.99 -23.56 -5.34
N ALA A 107 -5.04 -22.77 -4.85
CA ALA A 107 -5.13 -22.14 -3.55
C ALA A 107 -6.41 -21.29 -3.45
N ARG A 108 -6.80 -20.57 -4.51
CA ARG A 108 -8.03 -19.77 -4.52
C ARG A 108 -9.32 -20.54 -4.27
N LYS A 109 -9.31 -21.86 -4.47
CA LYS A 109 -10.47 -22.73 -4.22
C LYS A 109 -10.58 -23.20 -2.78
N LEU A 110 -9.50 -23.15 -2.01
CA LEU A 110 -9.49 -23.50 -0.59
C LEU A 110 -10.34 -22.46 0.16
N THR A 111 -11.46 -22.83 0.73
CA THR A 111 -12.31 -21.89 1.50
C THR A 111 -12.25 -22.15 2.99
N ASP A 112 -11.84 -23.35 3.38
CA ASP A 112 -11.72 -23.76 4.77
C ASP A 112 -10.27 -23.64 5.27
N LYS A 113 -10.13 -23.19 6.51
CA LYS A 113 -8.82 -22.98 7.14
C LYS A 113 -8.10 -24.31 7.41
N ASN A 114 -8.81 -25.35 7.83
CA ASN A 114 -8.20 -26.64 8.15
C ASN A 114 -7.78 -27.36 6.88
N GLU A 115 -8.61 -27.33 5.84
CA GLU A 115 -8.25 -27.82 4.50
C GLU A 115 -6.98 -27.12 3.99
N ALA A 116 -6.91 -25.79 4.10
CA ALA A 116 -5.73 -25.05 3.70
C ALA A 116 -4.47 -25.41 4.50
N LEU A 117 -4.62 -25.70 5.80
CA LEU A 117 -3.53 -26.15 6.65
C LEU A 117 -2.98 -27.52 6.21
N GLU A 118 -3.87 -28.48 5.95
CA GLU A 118 -3.52 -29.82 5.49
C GLU A 118 -2.78 -29.75 4.14
N VAL A 119 -3.34 -29.03 3.16
CA VAL A 119 -2.72 -28.90 1.84
C VAL A 119 -1.38 -28.16 1.92
N LEU A 120 -1.24 -27.18 2.84
CA LEU A 120 0.05 -26.51 3.08
C LEU A 120 1.09 -27.49 3.63
N GLN A 121 0.74 -28.30 4.62
CA GLN A 121 1.64 -29.28 5.21
C GLN A 121 2.09 -30.31 4.18
N ASP A 122 1.17 -30.80 3.34
CA ASP A 122 1.48 -31.70 2.24
C ASP A 122 2.41 -31.03 1.21
N ALA A 123 2.15 -29.78 0.84
CA ALA A 123 3.01 -29.03 -0.07
C ALA A 123 4.43 -28.88 0.48
N ILE A 124 4.57 -28.55 1.77
CA ILE A 124 5.87 -28.46 2.46
C ILE A 124 6.58 -29.82 2.47
N ALA A 125 5.87 -30.89 2.84
CA ALA A 125 6.44 -32.23 2.91
C ALA A 125 6.95 -32.75 1.55
N ASN A 126 6.28 -32.36 0.46
CA ASN A 126 6.63 -32.74 -0.91
C ASN A 126 7.61 -31.77 -1.59
N GLY A 127 7.99 -30.67 -0.94
CA GLY A 127 8.84 -29.63 -1.54
C GLY A 127 8.15 -28.81 -2.64
N ASP A 128 6.82 -28.77 -2.69
CA ASP A 128 6.05 -27.93 -3.61
C ASP A 128 6.01 -26.47 -3.12
N ALA A 129 7.11 -25.76 -3.34
CA ALA A 129 7.27 -24.38 -2.91
C ALA A 129 6.24 -23.43 -3.53
N GLU A 130 5.79 -23.68 -4.76
CA GLU A 130 4.84 -22.81 -5.46
C GLU A 130 3.44 -22.93 -4.86
N MET A 131 3.00 -24.15 -4.53
CA MET A 131 1.76 -24.38 -3.79
C MET A 131 1.85 -23.82 -2.36
N ALA A 132 2.94 -24.07 -1.64
CA ALA A 132 3.13 -23.56 -0.29
C ALA A 132 3.05 -22.02 -0.24
N HIS A 133 3.69 -21.33 -1.20
CA HIS A 133 3.59 -19.87 -1.34
C HIS A 133 2.19 -19.38 -1.68
N ALA A 134 1.50 -20.06 -2.59
CA ALA A 134 0.15 -19.69 -2.97
C ALA A 134 -0.81 -19.80 -1.77
N ILE A 135 -0.68 -20.86 -0.96
CA ILE A 135 -1.47 -21.05 0.25
C ILE A 135 -1.08 -20.06 1.33
N GLY A 136 0.22 -19.83 1.58
CA GLY A 136 0.68 -18.82 2.54
C GLY A 136 0.18 -17.41 2.22
N THR A 137 0.18 -17.04 0.93
CA THR A 137 -0.39 -15.76 0.46
C THR A 137 -1.89 -15.70 0.71
N ARG A 138 -2.62 -16.79 0.41
CA ARG A 138 -4.07 -16.85 0.66
C ARG A 138 -4.40 -16.79 2.15
N ALA A 139 -3.67 -17.53 2.97
CA ALA A 139 -3.85 -17.56 4.42
C ALA A 139 -3.78 -16.17 5.03
N ARG A 140 -2.81 -15.35 4.59
CA ARG A 140 -2.73 -13.95 5.00
C ARG A 140 -3.95 -13.13 4.59
N ASN A 141 -4.37 -13.23 3.33
CA ASN A 141 -5.52 -12.49 2.80
C ASN A 141 -6.84 -12.85 3.51
N PHE A 142 -6.95 -14.07 4.03
CA PHE A 142 -8.12 -14.57 4.76
C PHE A 142 -7.91 -14.63 6.28
N THR A 143 -6.82 -14.05 6.81
CA THR A 143 -6.49 -14.05 8.24
C THR A 143 -6.46 -15.44 8.89
N TRP A 144 -6.03 -16.45 8.15
CA TRP A 144 -5.77 -17.80 8.67
C TRP A 144 -4.41 -17.83 9.37
N LEU A 145 -4.40 -17.40 10.64
CA LEU A 145 -3.18 -17.24 11.43
C LEU A 145 -2.36 -18.53 11.51
N ASP A 146 -2.96 -19.66 11.90
CA ASP A 146 -2.25 -20.94 12.06
C ASP A 146 -1.59 -21.42 10.76
N VAL A 147 -2.24 -21.21 9.61
CA VAL A 147 -1.70 -21.55 8.29
C VAL A 147 -0.53 -20.62 7.95
N SER A 148 -0.64 -19.34 8.29
CA SER A 148 0.42 -18.35 8.11
C SER A 148 1.64 -18.65 8.99
N ASP A 149 1.43 -19.10 10.23
CA ASP A 149 2.49 -19.46 11.18
C ASP A 149 3.25 -20.70 10.71
N VAL A 150 2.53 -21.75 10.26
CA VAL A 150 3.17 -22.95 9.68
C VAL A 150 3.98 -22.60 8.42
N TYR A 151 3.42 -21.77 7.55
CA TYR A 151 4.13 -21.31 6.36
C TYR A 151 5.42 -20.53 6.71
N GLN A 152 5.36 -19.63 7.69
CA GLN A 152 6.51 -18.86 8.15
C GLN A 152 7.57 -19.75 8.81
N ALA A 153 7.17 -20.72 9.62
CA ALA A 153 8.09 -21.68 10.24
C ALA A 153 8.86 -22.50 9.20
N ALA A 154 8.23 -22.83 8.06
CA ALA A 154 8.88 -23.52 6.95
C ALA A 154 9.76 -22.60 6.07
N HIS A 155 9.56 -21.28 6.11
CA HIS A 155 10.28 -20.30 5.27
C HIS A 155 10.92 -19.17 6.11
N PRO A 156 11.84 -19.48 7.03
CA PRO A 156 12.43 -18.49 7.94
C PRO A 156 13.15 -17.36 7.21
N ASP A 157 13.72 -17.62 6.03
CA ASP A 157 14.40 -16.62 5.18
C ASP A 157 13.49 -15.50 4.67
N THR A 158 12.18 -15.67 4.83
CA THR A 158 11.13 -14.76 4.41
C THR A 158 10.41 -14.07 5.59
N ALA A 159 10.75 -14.45 6.84
CA ALA A 159 10.13 -13.92 8.05
C ALA A 159 10.23 -12.38 8.13
N ASP A 160 11.38 -11.82 7.79
CA ASP A 160 11.59 -10.37 7.74
C ASP A 160 10.64 -9.67 6.76
N SER A 161 10.44 -10.27 5.58
CA SER A 161 9.50 -9.75 4.57
C SER A 161 8.05 -9.95 4.99
N ALA A 162 7.75 -11.03 5.72
CA ALA A 162 6.42 -11.28 6.26
C ALA A 162 6.05 -10.21 7.30
N ALA A 163 6.95 -9.94 8.25
CA ALA A 163 6.82 -8.90 9.26
C ALA A 163 6.74 -7.50 8.63
N ALA A 164 7.62 -7.18 7.68
CA ALA A 164 7.59 -5.93 6.95
C ALA A 164 6.26 -5.71 6.21
N LEU A 165 5.73 -6.75 5.55
CA LEU A 165 4.45 -6.64 4.83
C LEU A 165 3.27 -6.46 5.79
N SER A 166 3.28 -7.18 6.92
CA SER A 166 2.28 -7.01 7.99
C SER A 166 2.28 -5.58 8.54
N TYR A 167 3.47 -5.00 8.77
CA TYR A 167 3.59 -3.61 9.20
C TYR A 167 3.01 -2.63 8.17
N VAL A 168 3.32 -2.80 6.87
CA VAL A 168 2.74 -1.96 5.80
C VAL A 168 1.22 -2.09 5.80
N GLU A 169 0.69 -3.30 5.86
CA GLU A 169 -0.75 -3.55 5.87
C GLU A 169 -1.43 -2.86 7.05
N ALA A 170 -0.97 -3.09 8.28
CA ALA A 170 -1.52 -2.50 9.49
C ALA A 170 -1.56 -0.95 9.43
N ASN A 171 -0.58 -0.32 8.77
CA ASN A 171 -0.45 1.13 8.71
C ASN A 171 -1.06 1.78 7.46
N THR A 172 -1.52 1.00 6.48
CA THR A 172 -1.97 1.54 5.17
C THR A 172 -3.31 0.99 4.65
N SER A 173 -3.97 0.07 5.35
CA SER A 173 -5.28 -0.45 4.96
C SER A 173 -6.42 -0.11 5.94
N GLY A 174 -6.09 0.35 7.15
CA GLY A 174 -7.06 0.60 8.21
C GLY A 174 -7.94 1.84 8.01
N VAL A 175 -9.08 1.86 8.72
CA VAL A 175 -10.03 2.99 8.72
C VAL A 175 -9.35 4.30 9.12
N ALA A 176 -8.48 4.27 10.15
CA ALA A 176 -7.76 5.44 10.62
C ALA A 176 -6.84 6.04 9.53
N TYR A 177 -6.15 5.20 8.76
CA TYR A 177 -5.33 5.63 7.63
C TYR A 177 -6.20 6.27 6.53
N ASN A 178 -7.30 5.61 6.16
CA ASN A 178 -8.23 6.14 5.15
C ASN A 178 -8.81 7.49 5.55
N LEU A 179 -9.24 7.64 6.81
CA LEU A 179 -9.75 8.91 7.34
C LEU A 179 -8.65 10.00 7.35
N SER A 180 -7.45 9.67 7.83
CA SER A 180 -6.32 10.61 7.83
C SER A 180 -5.99 11.10 6.42
N ASN A 181 -5.99 10.19 5.43
CA ASN A 181 -5.78 10.55 4.03
C ASN A 181 -6.90 11.43 3.49
N GLN A 182 -8.16 11.10 3.77
CA GLN A 182 -9.30 11.94 3.35
C GLN A 182 -9.17 13.36 3.89
N MET A 183 -8.80 13.53 5.16
CA MET A 183 -8.58 14.86 5.75
C MET A 183 -7.35 15.57 5.14
N THR A 184 -6.25 14.83 4.94
CA THR A 184 -5.00 15.38 4.38
C THR A 184 -5.21 15.93 2.98
N TYR A 185 -5.94 15.20 2.13
CA TYR A 185 -6.13 15.53 0.72
C TYR A 185 -7.48 16.20 0.42
N ALA A 186 -8.32 16.43 1.43
CA ALA A 186 -9.53 17.24 1.27
C ALA A 186 -9.17 18.64 0.77
N ALA A 187 -10.03 19.17 -0.11
CA ALA A 187 -9.94 20.56 -0.53
C ALA A 187 -9.98 21.48 0.71
N PRO A 188 -9.23 22.61 0.71
CA PRO A 188 -9.34 23.60 1.78
C PRO A 188 -10.79 24.06 1.91
N ASN A 189 -11.29 24.18 3.14
CA ASN A 189 -12.62 24.74 3.37
C ASN A 189 -12.67 26.18 2.86
N VAL A 190 -13.72 26.48 2.10
CA VAL A 190 -14.05 27.81 1.56
C VAL A 190 -14.52 28.72 2.69
#